data_AF-A0A672MKC6-F1
#
_entry.id   AF-A0A672MKC6-F1
#
_cell.length_a   1.000
_cell.length_b   1.000
_cell.length_c   1.000
_cell.angle_alpha   90.00
_cell.angle_beta   90.00
_cell.angle_gamma   90.00
#
_symmetry.space_group_name_H-M   'P 1'
#
loop_
_entity.id
_entity.type
_entity.pdbx_description
1 polymer ?
#
loop_
_entity_poly.entity_id
_entity_poly.type
_entity_poly.pdbx_seq_one_letter_code
_entity_poly.pdbx_strand_id
1 'polypeptide(L)'
;ALINYIFLHLLDLGVAGSAAANTISQYSLAVFLFFYIRWKGLHKNTWAGWSCDCLQEWGPFSSLALPSMLMLCVQWWAYEIGGFLAGIISEAELGAQSVVYQLATIAFMFPMGFVIAATVRVGNALGAGNPEQAKLSAKVSLVCGLLASCIVATFIGSTSDIIGYVFTTEEEIVLRVSEVMVMYSFFHIFDAIAGITGGIVRGAGKQLLGALCNIIGYYFVGFPIGVSLMFALSLGIIGLWTGFFVCAFMQSLFFVTLICKLDWKKATHEALIRAGVQAPQTKDESYAMENKGCTEEVPQESRHNEEGQTDANTDLEGLGEGEGVGGITVTGTKVTVGAVLTKKQLVVRRGLAVFFMLLILAGGIVLNEVLIRILR
;
A
#
# COMPACT_ATOMS: atom_id res chain seq x y z
N ALA A 1 -5.05 -4.89 -26.66
CA ALA A 1 -6.01 -4.99 -27.77
C ALA A 1 -5.42 -5.73 -28.96
N LEU A 2 -4.37 -5.21 -29.62
CA LEU A 2 -3.80 -5.84 -30.83
C LEU A 2 -3.31 -7.29 -30.61
N ILE A 3 -2.59 -7.56 -29.52
CA ILE A 3 -2.11 -8.92 -29.20
C ILE A 3 -3.28 -9.88 -28.99
N ASN A 4 -4.32 -9.44 -28.25
CA ASN A 4 -5.55 -10.21 -28.08
C ASN A 4 -6.23 -10.49 -29.42
N TYR A 5 -6.35 -9.50 -30.30
CA TYR A 5 -6.96 -9.68 -31.61
C TYR A 5 -6.23 -10.75 -32.44
N ILE A 6 -4.90 -10.70 -32.48
CA ILE A 6 -4.08 -11.69 -33.20
C ILE A 6 -4.28 -13.09 -32.59
N PHE A 7 -4.17 -13.23 -31.28
CA PHE A 7 -4.20 -14.53 -30.61
C PHE A 7 -5.60 -15.17 -30.64
N LEU A 8 -6.65 -14.36 -30.59
CA LEU A 8 -8.02 -14.84 -30.58
C LEU A 8 -8.62 -15.03 -31.97
N HIS A 9 -8.36 -14.13 -32.92
CA HIS A 9 -9.05 -14.15 -34.23
C HIS A 9 -8.17 -14.62 -35.39
N LEU A 10 -6.85 -14.47 -35.31
CA LEU A 10 -5.95 -14.93 -36.39
C LEU A 10 -5.36 -16.30 -36.07
N LEU A 11 -5.08 -16.57 -34.80
CA LEU A 11 -4.46 -17.82 -34.34
C LEU A 11 -5.47 -18.79 -33.69
N ASP A 12 -6.72 -18.36 -33.48
CA ASP A 12 -7.82 -19.16 -32.90
C ASP A 12 -7.44 -19.92 -31.62
N LEU A 13 -6.60 -19.32 -30.77
CA LEU A 13 -6.09 -19.97 -29.54
C LEU A 13 -7.09 -19.95 -28.38
N GLY A 14 -8.30 -19.41 -28.59
CA GLY A 14 -9.37 -19.35 -27.59
C GLY A 14 -8.94 -18.73 -26.26
N VAL A 15 -9.44 -19.28 -25.14
CA VAL A 15 -9.16 -18.77 -23.79
C VAL A 15 -7.66 -18.79 -23.45
N ALA A 16 -6.93 -19.83 -23.89
CA ALA A 16 -5.48 -19.91 -23.70
C ALA A 16 -4.74 -18.78 -24.46
N GLY A 17 -5.24 -18.40 -25.63
CA GLY A 17 -4.78 -17.25 -26.40
C GLY A 17 -4.91 -15.93 -25.64
N SER A 18 -6.06 -15.69 -25.01
CA SER A 18 -6.30 -14.50 -24.17
C SER A 18 -5.32 -14.44 -22.99
N ALA A 19 -5.12 -15.56 -22.29
CA ALA A 19 -4.17 -15.66 -21.19
C ALA A 19 -2.73 -15.35 -21.64
N ALA A 20 -2.29 -15.95 -22.75
CA ALA A 20 -0.98 -15.71 -23.33
C ALA A 20 -0.79 -14.25 -23.75
N ALA A 21 -1.79 -13.65 -24.39
CA ALA A 21 -1.77 -12.25 -24.80
C ALA A 21 -1.63 -11.30 -23.59
N ASN A 22 -2.34 -11.57 -22.50
CA ASN A 22 -2.20 -10.82 -21.25
C ASN A 22 -0.79 -10.97 -20.66
N THR A 23 -0.25 -12.19 -20.60
CA THR A 23 1.12 -12.45 -20.13
C THR A 23 2.15 -11.67 -20.93
N ILE A 24 2.07 -11.70 -22.27
CA ILE A 24 2.98 -10.96 -23.16
C ILE A 24 2.86 -9.45 -22.90
N SER A 25 1.64 -8.94 -22.71
CA SER A 25 1.41 -7.52 -22.42
C SER A 25 2.09 -7.08 -21.11
N GLN A 26 2.03 -7.90 -20.06
CA GLN A 26 2.68 -7.62 -18.77
C GLN A 26 4.21 -7.63 -18.88
N TYR A 27 4.79 -8.61 -19.58
CA TYR A 27 6.23 -8.64 -19.82
C TYR A 27 6.69 -7.48 -20.71
N SER A 28 5.91 -7.11 -21.71
CA SER A 28 6.20 -5.96 -22.58
C SER A 28 6.22 -4.66 -21.77
N LEU A 29 5.26 -4.48 -20.85
CA LEU A 29 5.24 -3.33 -19.94
C LEU A 29 6.52 -3.27 -19.08
N ALA A 30 6.95 -4.39 -18.50
CA ALA A 30 8.18 -4.46 -17.71
C ALA A 30 9.41 -4.09 -18.54
N VAL A 31 9.52 -4.61 -19.77
CA VAL A 31 10.61 -4.33 -20.70
C VAL A 31 10.64 -2.85 -21.09
N PHE A 32 9.49 -2.26 -21.46
CA PHE A 32 9.42 -0.84 -21.80
C PHE A 32 9.75 0.05 -20.61
N LEU A 33 9.28 -0.29 -19.41
CA LEU A 33 9.60 0.47 -18.21
C LEU A 33 11.11 0.42 -17.90
N PHE A 34 11.74 -0.75 -18.06
CA PHE A 34 13.18 -0.90 -17.91
C PHE A 34 13.95 0.00 -18.90
N PHE A 35 13.60 -0.04 -20.19
CA PHE A 35 14.24 0.80 -21.19
C PHE A 35 14.01 2.28 -20.93
N TYR A 36 12.80 2.67 -20.52
CA TYR A 36 12.48 4.05 -20.15
C TYR A 36 13.34 4.56 -18.99
N ILE A 37 13.45 3.78 -17.91
CA ILE A 37 14.29 4.10 -16.73
C ILE A 37 15.78 4.21 -17.14
N ARG A 38 16.24 3.36 -18.05
CA ARG A 38 17.63 3.37 -18.52
C ARG A 38 17.91 4.57 -19.42
N TRP A 39 17.02 4.84 -20.38
CA TRP A 39 17.15 5.93 -21.35
C TRP A 39 17.08 7.30 -20.67
N LYS A 40 16.10 7.50 -19.78
CA LYS A 40 15.94 8.77 -19.05
C LYS A 40 16.91 8.91 -17.87
N GLY A 41 17.68 7.88 -17.54
CA GLY A 41 18.70 7.94 -16.50
C GLY A 41 18.17 8.01 -15.06
N LEU A 42 16.91 7.65 -14.80
CA LEU A 42 16.29 7.73 -13.45
C LEU A 42 17.00 6.83 -12.42
N HIS A 43 17.61 5.75 -12.88
CA HIS A 43 18.35 4.81 -12.05
C HIS A 43 19.64 5.40 -11.45
N LYS A 44 20.22 6.45 -12.05
CA LYS A 44 21.54 6.97 -11.64
C LYS A 44 21.59 7.43 -10.18
N ASN A 45 20.50 7.97 -9.66
CA ASN A 45 20.43 8.48 -8.28
C ASN A 45 19.74 7.51 -7.31
N THR A 46 19.12 6.45 -7.82
CA THR A 46 18.23 5.56 -7.03
C THR A 46 18.71 4.13 -6.97
N TRP A 47 19.62 3.72 -7.85
CA TRP A 47 20.11 2.36 -7.96
C TRP A 47 21.63 2.31 -7.96
N ALA A 48 22.20 1.69 -6.93
CA ALA A 48 23.65 1.52 -6.75
C ALA A 48 24.24 0.35 -7.56
N GLY A 49 23.45 -0.32 -8.40
CA GLY A 49 23.85 -1.50 -9.16
C GLY A 49 23.42 -2.83 -8.53
N TRP A 50 23.89 -3.93 -9.11
CA TRP A 50 23.59 -5.27 -8.61
C TRP A 50 24.41 -5.57 -7.36
N SER A 51 23.73 -5.85 -6.25
CA SER A 51 24.34 -6.31 -5.00
C SER A 51 23.51 -7.44 -4.40
N CYS A 52 24.17 -8.35 -3.66
CA CYS A 52 23.48 -9.35 -2.84
C CYS A 52 22.79 -8.73 -1.61
N ASP A 53 22.94 -7.42 -1.37
CA ASP A 53 22.25 -6.70 -0.29
C ASP A 53 20.72 -6.75 -0.45
N CYS A 54 20.20 -6.90 -1.67
CA CYS A 54 18.75 -7.09 -1.92
C CYS A 54 18.17 -8.37 -1.30
N LEU A 55 19.04 -9.32 -0.94
CA LEU A 55 18.64 -10.56 -0.27
C LEU A 55 18.55 -10.38 1.25
N GLN A 56 19.02 -9.26 1.80
CA GLN A 56 18.86 -8.87 3.19
C GLN A 56 17.49 -8.22 3.42
N GLU A 57 17.14 -7.93 4.68
CA GLU A 57 15.98 -7.08 5.05
C GLU A 57 14.58 -7.49 4.55
N TRP A 58 14.39 -8.75 4.12
CA TRP A 58 13.04 -9.25 3.80
C TRP A 58 12.09 -9.19 4.99
N GLY A 59 12.59 -9.20 6.24
CA GLY A 59 11.75 -9.09 7.44
C GLY A 59 10.98 -7.76 7.50
N PRO A 60 11.69 -6.61 7.57
CA PRO A 60 11.07 -5.28 7.45
C PRO A 60 10.23 -5.11 6.19
N PHE A 61 10.67 -5.63 5.04
CA PHE A 61 9.86 -5.59 3.82
C PHE A 61 8.54 -6.36 3.99
N SER A 62 8.59 -7.61 4.44
CA SER A 62 7.42 -8.47 4.61
C SER A 62 6.46 -7.97 5.69
N SER A 63 6.95 -7.33 6.76
CA SER A 63 6.09 -6.75 7.80
C SER A 63 5.28 -5.55 7.30
N LEU A 64 5.72 -4.89 6.23
CA LEU A 64 4.95 -3.87 5.53
C LEU A 64 4.13 -4.47 4.38
N ALA A 65 4.73 -5.36 3.58
CA ALA A 65 4.13 -5.91 2.37
C ALA A 65 2.93 -6.83 2.66
N LEU A 66 3.03 -7.73 3.64
CA LEU A 66 1.95 -8.68 3.94
C LEU A 66 0.67 -7.97 4.43
N PRO A 67 0.71 -7.05 5.41
CA PRO A 67 -0.51 -6.36 5.78
C PRO A 67 -1.01 -5.40 4.69
N SER A 68 -0.11 -4.81 3.88
CA SER A 68 -0.53 -4.02 2.70
C SER A 68 -1.28 -4.87 1.67
N MET A 69 -0.80 -6.08 1.40
CA MET A 69 -1.49 -7.07 0.55
C MET A 69 -2.86 -7.41 1.14
N LEU A 70 -2.93 -7.73 2.43
CA LEU A 70 -4.19 -8.06 3.11
C LEU A 70 -5.19 -6.89 3.05
N MET A 71 -4.75 -5.64 3.19
CA MET A 71 -5.65 -4.48 3.04
C MET A 71 -6.38 -4.47 1.68
N LEU A 72 -5.76 -4.98 0.61
CA LEU A 72 -6.36 -5.04 -0.72
C LEU A 72 -7.12 -6.35 -0.93
N CYS A 73 -6.48 -7.49 -0.68
CA CYS A 73 -7.02 -8.81 -0.99
C CYS A 73 -8.26 -9.16 -0.16
N VAL A 74 -8.33 -8.74 1.11
CA VAL A 74 -9.48 -9.01 1.99
C VAL A 74 -10.79 -8.48 1.39
N GLN A 75 -10.73 -7.28 0.80
CA GLN A 75 -11.88 -6.67 0.11
C GLN A 75 -12.17 -7.40 -1.21
N TRP A 76 -11.16 -7.72 -2.01
CA TRP A 76 -11.36 -8.41 -3.30
C TRP A 76 -11.95 -9.80 -3.13
N TRP A 77 -11.40 -10.59 -2.21
CA TRP A 77 -11.93 -11.91 -1.88
C TRP A 77 -13.35 -11.84 -1.33
N ALA A 78 -13.72 -10.74 -0.66
CA ALA A 78 -15.09 -10.55 -0.22
C ALA A 78 -16.06 -10.43 -1.42
N TYR A 79 -15.68 -9.70 -2.47
CA TYR A 79 -16.48 -9.62 -3.69
C TYR A 79 -16.59 -10.97 -4.41
N GLU A 80 -15.51 -11.76 -4.47
CA GLU A 80 -15.50 -13.09 -5.08
C GLU A 80 -16.41 -14.08 -4.33
N ILE A 81 -16.31 -14.12 -2.99
CA ILE A 81 -17.23 -14.91 -2.15
C ILE A 81 -18.68 -14.45 -2.40
N GLY A 82 -18.91 -13.15 -2.53
CA GLY A 82 -20.20 -12.59 -2.92
C GLY A 82 -20.72 -13.12 -4.26
N GLY A 83 -19.85 -13.28 -5.25
CA GLY A 83 -20.16 -13.93 -6.54
C GLY A 83 -20.62 -15.38 -6.36
N PHE A 84 -19.87 -16.18 -5.59
CA PHE A 84 -20.27 -17.56 -5.29
C PHE A 84 -21.63 -17.63 -4.57
N LEU A 85 -21.88 -16.73 -3.61
CA LEU A 85 -23.16 -16.68 -2.89
C LEU A 85 -24.32 -16.26 -3.80
N ALA A 86 -24.10 -15.31 -4.71
CA ALA A 86 -25.12 -14.91 -5.69
C ALA A 86 -25.49 -16.06 -6.63
N GLY A 87 -24.49 -16.85 -7.06
CA GLY A 87 -24.71 -18.06 -7.88
C GLY A 87 -25.48 -19.18 -7.19
N ILE A 88 -25.53 -19.20 -5.85
CA ILE A 88 -26.39 -20.14 -5.10
C ILE A 88 -27.87 -19.72 -5.19
N ILE A 89 -28.17 -18.44 -5.37
CA ILE A 89 -29.55 -17.94 -5.44
C ILE A 89 -30.15 -18.17 -6.83
N SER A 90 -29.53 -17.60 -7.87
CA SER A 90 -29.98 -17.75 -9.25
C SER A 90 -28.93 -17.28 -10.26
N GLU A 91 -29.10 -17.68 -11.52
CA GLU A 91 -28.28 -17.18 -12.63
C GLU A 91 -28.43 -15.66 -12.83
N ALA A 92 -29.63 -15.11 -12.62
CA ALA A 92 -29.89 -13.68 -12.72
C ALA A 92 -29.16 -12.88 -11.63
N GLU A 93 -29.15 -13.36 -10.38
CA GLU A 93 -28.41 -12.73 -9.27
C GLU A 93 -26.89 -12.77 -9.50
N LEU A 94 -26.38 -13.89 -10.02
CA LEU A 94 -24.96 -14.02 -10.39
C LEU A 94 -24.58 -13.07 -11.54
N GLY A 95 -25.43 -12.97 -12.57
CA GLY A 95 -25.25 -12.05 -13.68
C GLY A 95 -25.23 -10.59 -13.20
N ALA A 96 -26.19 -10.21 -12.36
CA ALA A 96 -26.26 -8.88 -11.77
C ALA A 96 -25.06 -8.57 -10.89
N GLN A 97 -24.65 -9.51 -10.02
CA GLN A 97 -23.45 -9.36 -9.18
C GLN A 97 -22.18 -9.13 -10.02
N SER A 98 -22.04 -9.84 -11.15
CA SER A 98 -20.90 -9.71 -12.05
C SER A 98 -20.87 -8.33 -12.72
N VAL A 99 -22.02 -7.84 -13.18
CA VAL A 99 -22.15 -6.50 -13.77
C VAL A 99 -21.87 -5.40 -12.74
N VAL A 100 -22.47 -5.50 -11.55
CA VAL A 100 -22.25 -4.53 -10.47
C VAL A 100 -20.78 -4.52 -10.05
N TYR A 101 -20.14 -5.70 -9.88
CA TYR A 101 -18.73 -5.78 -9.52
C TYR A 101 -17.81 -5.12 -10.58
N GLN A 102 -18.10 -5.32 -11.86
CA GLN A 102 -17.35 -4.70 -12.94
C GLN A 102 -17.54 -3.17 -12.97
N LEU A 103 -18.77 -2.69 -12.80
CA LEU A 103 -19.08 -1.27 -12.69
C LEU A 103 -18.41 -0.64 -11.47
N ALA A 104 -18.45 -1.32 -10.32
CA ALA A 104 -17.81 -0.90 -9.09
C ALA A 104 -16.30 -0.76 -9.26
N THR A 105 -15.67 -1.73 -9.92
CA THR A 105 -14.22 -1.71 -10.22
C THR A 105 -13.85 -0.51 -11.09
N ILE A 106 -14.62 -0.24 -12.15
CA ILE A 106 -14.40 0.93 -13.03
C ILE A 106 -14.57 2.23 -12.23
N ALA A 107 -15.64 2.34 -11.44
CA ALA A 107 -15.89 3.50 -10.61
C ALA A 107 -14.76 3.75 -9.60
N PHE A 108 -14.20 2.69 -9.01
CA PHE A 108 -13.13 2.79 -8.02
C PHE A 108 -11.76 3.15 -8.63
N MET A 109 -11.55 3.02 -9.95
CA MET A 109 -10.30 3.46 -10.59
C MET A 109 -10.04 4.97 -10.40
N PHE A 110 -11.10 5.78 -10.33
CA PHE A 110 -11.00 7.22 -10.10
C PHE A 110 -10.41 7.55 -8.72
N PRO A 111 -11.00 7.12 -7.59
CA PRO A 111 -10.39 7.31 -6.28
C PRO A 111 -9.07 6.57 -6.14
N MET A 112 -8.86 5.41 -6.80
CA MET A 112 -7.60 4.65 -6.72
C MET A 112 -6.39 5.50 -7.14
N GLY A 113 -6.51 6.41 -8.10
CA GLY A 113 -5.44 7.36 -8.43
C GLY A 113 -5.03 8.22 -7.23
N PHE A 114 -6.00 8.73 -6.48
CA PHE A 114 -5.76 9.51 -5.26
C PHE A 114 -5.21 8.66 -4.11
N VAL A 115 -5.63 7.40 -4.01
CA VAL A 115 -5.09 6.43 -3.05
C VAL A 115 -3.58 6.26 -3.24
N ILE A 116 -3.14 6.04 -4.47
CA ILE A 116 -1.72 5.86 -4.80
C ILE A 116 -0.96 7.17 -4.56
N ALA A 117 -1.51 8.30 -5.03
CA ALA A 117 -0.91 9.62 -4.81
C ALA A 117 -0.73 9.95 -3.33
N ALA A 118 -1.75 9.68 -2.50
CA ALA A 118 -1.70 9.87 -1.06
C ALA A 118 -0.61 9.00 -0.42
N THR A 119 -0.58 7.71 -0.77
CA THR A 119 0.41 6.75 -0.26
C THR A 119 1.84 7.25 -0.51
N VAL A 120 2.14 7.63 -1.77
CA VAL A 120 3.48 8.08 -2.17
C VAL A 120 3.84 9.43 -1.56
N ARG A 121 2.94 10.42 -1.62
CA ARG A 121 3.23 11.79 -1.15
C ARG A 121 3.40 11.85 0.37
N VAL A 122 2.55 11.14 1.11
CA VAL A 122 2.66 11.04 2.57
C VAL A 122 3.94 10.29 2.94
N GLY A 123 4.20 9.12 2.34
CA GLY A 123 5.41 8.35 2.61
C GLY A 123 6.69 9.12 2.34
N ASN A 124 6.78 9.82 1.21
CA ASN A 124 7.94 10.64 0.87
C ASN A 124 8.13 11.82 1.83
N ALA A 125 7.05 12.51 2.22
CA ALA A 125 7.14 13.63 3.15
C ALA A 125 7.60 13.19 4.55
N LEU A 126 7.08 12.06 5.05
CA LEU A 126 7.53 11.47 6.31
C LEU A 126 8.99 11.01 6.23
N GLY A 127 9.39 10.34 5.14
CA GLY A 127 10.77 9.93 4.91
C GLY A 127 11.76 11.10 4.78
N ALA A 128 11.27 12.26 4.34
CA ALA A 128 12.04 13.51 4.29
C ALA A 128 12.07 14.28 5.63
N GLY A 129 11.48 13.75 6.70
CA GLY A 129 11.45 14.42 8.00
C GLY A 129 10.45 15.59 8.08
N ASN A 130 9.49 15.70 7.15
CA ASN A 130 8.58 16.85 7.05
C ASN A 130 7.12 16.46 7.39
N PRO A 131 6.73 16.50 8.69
CA PRO A 131 5.38 16.12 9.12
C PRO A 131 4.28 17.05 8.58
N GLU A 132 4.55 18.35 8.42
CA GLU A 132 3.57 19.32 7.92
C GLU A 132 3.22 19.04 6.45
N GLN A 133 4.23 18.74 5.63
CA GLN A 133 4.01 18.35 4.24
C GLN A 133 3.25 17.02 4.12
N ALA A 134 3.49 16.07 5.04
CA ALA A 134 2.75 14.81 5.08
C ALA A 134 1.27 15.05 5.40
N LYS A 135 0.98 15.87 6.41
CA LYS A 135 -0.38 16.26 6.80
C LYS A 135 -1.11 17.01 5.69
N LEU A 136 -0.42 17.95 5.02
CA LEU A 136 -0.98 18.67 3.87
C LEU A 136 -1.30 17.71 2.72
N SER A 137 -0.39 16.80 2.39
CA SER A 137 -0.59 15.82 1.32
C SER A 137 -1.78 14.91 1.61
N ALA A 138 -1.92 14.44 2.85
CA ALA A 138 -3.08 13.67 3.30
C ALA A 138 -4.40 14.44 3.12
N LYS A 139 -4.45 15.70 3.57
CA LYS A 139 -5.65 16.56 3.45
C LYS A 139 -6.02 16.80 1.99
N VAL A 140 -5.06 17.17 1.14
CA VAL A 140 -5.30 17.47 -0.27
C VAL A 140 -5.79 16.23 -1.01
N SER A 141 -5.15 15.08 -0.82
CA SER A 141 -5.59 13.83 -1.46
C SER A 141 -7.01 13.43 -1.05
N LEU A 142 -7.36 13.59 0.23
CA LEU A 142 -8.70 13.30 0.73
C LEU A 142 -9.76 14.24 0.12
N VAL A 143 -9.51 15.55 0.11
CA VAL A 143 -10.46 16.53 -0.43
C VAL A 143 -10.64 16.34 -1.94
N CYS A 144 -9.54 16.28 -2.70
CA CYS A 144 -9.62 16.12 -4.16
C CYS A 144 -10.24 14.78 -4.56
N GLY A 145 -9.87 13.70 -3.86
CA GLY A 145 -10.43 12.38 -4.14
C GLY A 145 -11.92 12.28 -3.78
N LEU A 146 -12.35 12.92 -2.70
CA LEU A 146 -13.78 13.02 -2.35
C LEU A 146 -14.57 13.77 -3.41
N LEU A 147 -14.06 14.93 -3.88
CA LEU A 147 -14.72 15.70 -4.93
C LEU A 147 -14.86 14.88 -6.23
N ALA A 148 -13.80 14.19 -6.65
CA ALA A 148 -13.83 13.31 -7.81
C ALA A 148 -14.84 12.16 -7.63
N SER A 149 -14.88 11.57 -6.44
CA SER A 149 -15.79 10.45 -6.14
C SER A 149 -17.25 10.89 -6.08
N CYS A 150 -17.54 12.12 -5.63
CA CYS A 150 -18.90 12.68 -5.70
C CYS A 150 -19.38 12.84 -7.15
N ILE A 151 -18.50 13.22 -8.08
CA ILE A 151 -18.83 13.31 -9.51
C ILE A 151 -19.16 11.92 -10.06
N VAL A 152 -18.32 10.93 -9.77
CA VAL A 152 -18.54 9.54 -10.18
C VAL A 152 -19.82 8.96 -9.57
N ALA A 153 -20.06 9.19 -8.28
CA ALA A 153 -21.28 8.79 -7.58
C ALA A 153 -22.54 9.39 -8.22
N THR A 154 -22.51 10.69 -8.54
CA THR A 154 -23.61 11.38 -9.22
C THR A 154 -23.89 10.76 -10.58
N PHE A 155 -22.83 10.52 -11.36
CA PHE A 155 -22.94 9.90 -12.67
C PHE A 155 -23.58 8.51 -12.58
N ILE A 156 -23.08 7.65 -11.68
CA ILE A 156 -23.61 6.31 -11.44
C ILE A 156 -25.08 6.36 -11.00
N GLY A 157 -25.41 7.22 -10.04
CA GLY A 157 -26.79 7.37 -9.56
C GLY A 157 -27.73 7.81 -10.68
N SER A 158 -27.34 8.81 -11.48
CA SER A 158 -28.14 9.33 -12.59
C SER A 158 -28.30 8.39 -13.78
N THR A 159 -27.44 7.38 -13.90
CA THR A 159 -27.46 6.40 -15.01
C THR A 159 -27.84 4.99 -14.55
N SER A 160 -28.24 4.83 -13.29
CA SER A 160 -28.56 3.53 -12.68
C SER A 160 -29.58 2.71 -13.49
N ASP A 161 -30.60 3.37 -14.03
CA ASP A 161 -31.66 2.73 -14.83
C ASP A 161 -31.20 2.20 -16.20
N ILE A 162 -30.09 2.71 -16.74
CA ILE A 162 -29.64 2.40 -18.10
C ILE A 162 -28.27 1.72 -18.18
N ILE A 163 -27.44 1.85 -17.15
CA ILE A 163 -26.04 1.43 -17.19
C ILE A 163 -25.88 -0.11 -17.33
N GLY A 164 -26.86 -0.87 -16.84
CA GLY A 164 -26.91 -2.33 -17.00
C GLY A 164 -26.99 -2.79 -18.46
N TYR A 165 -27.64 -2.00 -19.34
CA TYR A 165 -27.79 -2.33 -20.75
C TYR A 165 -26.47 -2.32 -21.55
N VAL A 166 -25.40 -1.76 -20.98
CA VAL A 166 -24.04 -1.86 -21.57
C VAL A 166 -23.51 -3.30 -21.55
N PHE A 167 -24.01 -4.12 -20.62
CA PHE A 167 -23.52 -5.49 -20.38
C PHE A 167 -24.47 -6.56 -20.90
N THR A 168 -25.78 -6.36 -20.79
CA THR A 168 -26.77 -7.38 -21.12
C THR A 168 -28.10 -6.77 -21.56
N THR A 169 -28.86 -7.52 -22.36
CA THR A 169 -30.23 -7.19 -22.77
C THR A 169 -31.29 -7.86 -21.90
N GLU A 170 -30.90 -8.74 -20.97
CA GLU A 170 -31.82 -9.44 -20.08
C GLU A 170 -32.38 -8.49 -19.01
N GLU A 171 -33.68 -8.17 -19.11
CA GLU A 171 -34.33 -7.15 -18.28
C GLU A 171 -34.27 -7.48 -16.77
N GLU A 172 -34.39 -8.75 -16.40
CA GLU A 172 -34.30 -9.19 -14.99
C GLU A 172 -32.95 -8.80 -14.37
N ILE A 173 -31.84 -9.03 -15.09
CA ILE A 173 -30.50 -8.67 -14.62
C ILE A 173 -30.36 -7.15 -14.53
N VAL A 174 -30.83 -6.43 -15.55
CA VAL A 174 -30.73 -4.95 -15.59
C VAL A 174 -31.49 -4.30 -14.44
N LEU A 175 -32.69 -4.81 -14.11
CA LEU A 175 -33.47 -4.33 -12.98
C LEU A 175 -32.71 -4.50 -11.65
N ARG A 176 -32.15 -5.69 -11.40
CA ARG A 176 -31.35 -5.95 -10.18
C ARG A 176 -30.08 -5.10 -10.13
N VAL A 177 -29.43 -4.88 -11.27
CA VAL A 177 -28.30 -3.95 -11.37
C VAL A 177 -28.74 -2.53 -11.00
N SER A 178 -29.84 -2.02 -11.55
CA SER A 178 -30.31 -0.66 -11.25
C SER A 178 -30.53 -0.45 -9.76
N GLU A 179 -31.23 -1.37 -9.09
CA GLU A 179 -31.50 -1.31 -7.64
C GLU A 179 -30.20 -1.21 -6.82
N VAL A 180 -29.22 -2.05 -7.15
CA VAL A 180 -27.92 -2.03 -6.46
C VAL A 180 -27.10 -0.80 -6.82
N MET A 181 -27.13 -0.32 -8.06
CA MET A 181 -26.34 0.83 -8.49
C MET A 181 -26.80 2.15 -7.85
N VAL A 182 -28.10 2.31 -7.57
CA VAL A 182 -28.62 3.44 -6.79
C VAL A 182 -27.99 3.44 -5.39
N MET A 183 -28.01 2.31 -4.69
CA MET A 183 -27.36 2.18 -3.38
C MET A 183 -25.84 2.34 -3.49
N TYR A 184 -25.23 1.79 -4.54
CA TYR A 184 -23.79 1.86 -4.80
C TYR A 184 -23.32 3.31 -4.95
N SER A 185 -24.14 4.21 -5.49
CA SER A 185 -23.77 5.63 -5.63
C SER A 185 -23.40 6.27 -4.28
N PHE A 186 -24.13 5.96 -3.21
CA PHE A 186 -23.81 6.41 -1.85
C PHE A 186 -22.62 5.65 -1.27
N PHE A 187 -22.61 4.32 -1.44
CA PHE A 187 -21.50 3.47 -1.01
C PHE A 187 -20.16 3.92 -1.58
N HIS A 188 -20.11 4.29 -2.85
CA HIS A 188 -18.91 4.68 -3.57
C HIS A 188 -18.18 5.84 -2.89
N ILE A 189 -18.92 6.79 -2.30
CA ILE A 189 -18.34 7.93 -1.58
C ILE A 189 -17.58 7.42 -0.33
N PHE A 190 -18.18 6.53 0.44
CA PHE A 190 -17.54 5.97 1.64
C PHE A 190 -16.41 5.01 1.31
N ASP A 191 -16.57 4.19 0.27
CA ASP A 191 -15.51 3.31 -0.23
C ASP A 191 -14.30 4.12 -0.73
N ALA A 192 -14.54 5.24 -1.43
CA ALA A 192 -13.48 6.17 -1.81
C ALA A 192 -12.78 6.79 -0.60
N ILE A 193 -13.53 7.27 0.40
CA ILE A 193 -12.95 7.81 1.64
C ILE A 193 -12.09 6.74 2.32
N ALA A 194 -12.63 5.53 2.54
CA ALA A 194 -11.92 4.42 3.15
C ALA A 194 -10.66 4.03 2.36
N GLY A 195 -10.75 4.01 1.03
CA GLY A 195 -9.62 3.75 0.14
C GLY A 195 -8.52 4.80 0.28
N ILE A 196 -8.86 6.09 0.15
CA ILE A 196 -7.88 7.19 0.17
C ILE A 196 -7.21 7.28 1.54
N THR A 197 -8.01 7.19 2.60
CA THR A 197 -7.50 7.18 3.98
C THR A 197 -6.67 5.93 4.26
N GLY A 198 -7.07 4.75 3.75
CA GLY A 198 -6.25 3.54 3.76
C GLY A 198 -4.91 3.73 3.04
N GLY A 199 -4.88 4.49 1.93
CA GLY A 199 -3.65 4.91 1.26
C GLY A 199 -2.74 5.77 2.15
N ILE A 200 -3.32 6.73 2.87
CA ILE A 200 -2.59 7.55 3.85
C ILE A 200 -2.01 6.68 4.98
N VAL A 201 -2.78 5.72 5.49
CA VAL A 201 -2.34 4.75 6.51
C VAL A 201 -1.17 3.91 6.01
N ARG A 202 -1.20 3.45 4.77
CA ARG A 202 -0.06 2.76 4.12
C ARG A 202 1.15 3.67 3.97
N GLY A 203 0.94 4.91 3.53
CA GLY A 203 2.02 5.92 3.42
C GLY A 203 2.68 6.23 4.76
N ALA A 204 1.92 6.19 5.85
CA ALA A 204 2.42 6.35 7.22
C ALA A 204 3.12 5.09 7.80
N GLY A 205 3.13 3.97 7.07
CA GLY A 205 3.70 2.70 7.54
C GLY A 205 2.84 1.97 8.58
N LYS A 206 1.54 2.31 8.67
CA LYS A 206 0.59 1.77 9.66
C LYS A 206 -0.36 0.71 9.07
N GLN A 207 0.03 0.07 7.97
CA GLN A 207 -0.81 -0.89 7.22
C GLN A 207 -1.30 -2.10 8.03
N LEU A 208 -0.61 -2.53 9.09
CA LEU A 208 -1.11 -3.62 9.94
C LEU A 208 -2.45 -3.27 10.60
N LEU A 209 -2.59 -2.04 11.09
CA LEU A 209 -3.84 -1.56 11.69
C LEU A 209 -4.96 -1.47 10.63
N GLY A 210 -4.59 -1.06 9.42
CA GLY A 210 -5.49 -1.09 8.27
C GLY A 210 -5.97 -2.49 7.90
N ALA A 211 -5.06 -3.46 7.84
CA ALA A 211 -5.39 -4.85 7.52
C ALA A 211 -6.36 -5.46 8.53
N LEU A 212 -6.11 -5.25 9.83
CA LEU A 212 -7.00 -5.72 10.90
C LEU A 212 -8.39 -5.09 10.81
N CYS A 213 -8.46 -3.77 10.55
CA CYS A 213 -9.73 -3.09 10.34
C CYS A 213 -10.49 -3.67 9.14
N ASN A 214 -9.81 -3.95 8.04
CA ASN A 214 -10.44 -4.54 6.86
C ASN A 214 -10.97 -5.96 7.13
N ILE A 215 -10.19 -6.81 7.81
CA ILE A 215 -10.60 -8.17 8.15
C ILE A 215 -11.83 -8.15 9.05
N ILE A 216 -11.80 -7.36 10.13
CA ILE A 216 -12.92 -7.25 11.07
C ILE A 216 -14.15 -6.67 10.36
N GLY A 217 -13.96 -5.58 9.61
CA GLY A 217 -15.04 -4.91 8.89
C GLY A 217 -15.73 -5.84 7.90
N TYR A 218 -14.98 -6.45 6.98
CA TYR A 218 -15.57 -7.26 5.93
C TYR A 218 -16.10 -8.60 6.46
N TYR A 219 -15.31 -9.34 7.23
CA TYR A 219 -15.63 -10.74 7.57
C TYR A 219 -16.40 -10.93 8.86
N PHE A 220 -16.27 -10.01 9.83
CA PHE A 220 -16.95 -10.13 11.11
C PHE A 220 -18.16 -9.18 11.25
N VAL A 221 -18.32 -8.21 10.35
CA VAL A 221 -19.45 -7.28 10.37
C VAL A 221 -20.21 -7.30 9.04
N GLY A 222 -19.55 -6.92 7.95
CA GLY A 222 -20.17 -6.75 6.63
C GLY A 222 -20.77 -8.05 6.10
N PHE A 223 -20.02 -9.14 6.12
CA PHE A 223 -20.50 -10.46 5.67
C PHE A 223 -21.63 -11.01 6.53
N PRO A 224 -21.53 -11.09 7.87
CA PRO A 224 -22.63 -11.57 8.69
C PRO A 224 -23.93 -10.79 8.45
N ILE A 225 -23.86 -9.45 8.36
CA ILE A 225 -25.02 -8.62 8.02
C ILE A 225 -25.50 -8.93 6.60
N GLY A 226 -24.59 -8.88 5.62
CA GLY A 226 -24.92 -9.01 4.21
C GLY A 226 -25.52 -10.37 3.86
N VAL A 227 -24.93 -11.46 4.34
CA VAL A 227 -25.42 -12.84 4.14
C VAL A 227 -26.77 -13.03 4.84
N SER A 228 -26.94 -12.49 6.04
CA SER A 228 -28.24 -12.56 6.74
C SER A 228 -29.33 -11.84 5.96
N LEU A 229 -29.06 -10.64 5.44
CA LEU A 229 -29.99 -9.89 4.60
C LEU A 229 -30.26 -10.58 3.26
N MET A 230 -29.21 -11.14 2.65
CA MET A 230 -29.26 -11.81 1.35
C MET A 230 -30.16 -13.05 1.39
N PHE A 231 -30.00 -13.92 2.40
CA PHE A 231 -30.73 -15.19 2.49
C PHE A 231 -31.94 -15.15 3.43
N ALA A 232 -31.77 -14.68 4.68
CA ALA A 232 -32.85 -14.76 5.67
C ALA A 232 -33.99 -13.78 5.37
N LEU A 233 -33.67 -12.60 4.84
CA LEU A 233 -34.66 -11.62 4.38
C LEU A 233 -34.91 -11.69 2.87
N SER A 234 -34.28 -12.63 2.16
CA SER A 234 -34.45 -12.82 0.71
C SER A 234 -34.21 -11.55 -0.11
N LEU A 235 -33.28 -10.67 0.32
CA LEU A 235 -32.95 -9.44 -0.42
C LEU A 235 -31.98 -9.67 -1.57
N GLY A 236 -31.44 -10.89 -1.74
CA GLY A 236 -30.46 -11.20 -2.79
C GLY A 236 -29.19 -10.35 -2.66
N ILE A 237 -28.60 -9.97 -3.79
CA ILE A 237 -27.37 -9.17 -3.84
C ILE A 237 -27.52 -7.79 -3.18
N ILE A 238 -28.74 -7.22 -3.11
CA ILE A 238 -28.97 -5.97 -2.36
C ILE A 238 -28.60 -6.15 -0.89
N GLY A 239 -28.98 -7.29 -0.30
CA GLY A 239 -28.63 -7.62 1.07
C GLY A 239 -27.11 -7.69 1.26
N LEU A 240 -26.41 -8.38 0.36
CA LEU A 240 -24.95 -8.49 0.38
C LEU A 240 -24.27 -7.12 0.29
N TRP A 241 -24.66 -6.30 -0.68
CA TRP A 241 -24.11 -4.96 -0.89
C TRP A 241 -24.45 -4.00 0.25
N THR A 242 -25.58 -4.19 0.94
CA THR A 242 -25.90 -3.47 2.18
C THR A 242 -24.88 -3.79 3.26
N GLY A 243 -24.48 -5.06 3.40
CA GLY A 243 -23.41 -5.48 4.31
C GLY A 243 -22.06 -4.83 3.97
N PHE A 244 -21.68 -4.79 2.69
CA PHE A 244 -20.48 -4.07 2.24
C PHE A 244 -20.57 -2.58 2.52
N PHE A 245 -21.75 -1.98 2.39
CA PHE A 245 -21.97 -0.57 2.71
C PHE A 245 -21.75 -0.25 4.18
N VAL A 246 -22.32 -1.04 5.09
CA VAL A 246 -22.09 -0.89 6.53
C VAL A 246 -20.59 -0.99 6.85
N CYS A 247 -19.90 -1.96 6.25
CA CYS A 247 -18.46 -2.13 6.42
C CYS A 247 -17.65 -0.91 5.93
N ALA A 248 -17.88 -0.45 4.70
CA ALA A 248 -17.17 0.69 4.13
C ALA A 248 -17.44 1.97 4.92
N PHE A 249 -18.68 2.18 5.36
CA PHE A 249 -19.03 3.28 6.26
C PHE A 249 -18.21 3.24 7.55
N MET A 250 -18.17 2.09 8.23
CA MET A 250 -17.38 1.92 9.46
C MET A 250 -15.88 2.12 9.24
N GLN A 251 -15.32 1.56 8.16
CA GLN A 251 -13.91 1.71 7.82
C GLN A 251 -13.56 3.18 7.52
N SER A 252 -14.41 3.88 6.77
CA SER A 252 -14.22 5.29 6.46
C SER A 252 -14.15 6.13 7.74
N LEU A 253 -15.06 5.91 8.69
CA LEU A 253 -15.08 6.62 9.97
C LEU A 253 -13.84 6.28 10.81
N PHE A 254 -13.46 5.01 10.86
CA PHE A 254 -12.28 4.57 11.60
C PHE A 254 -11.00 5.20 11.04
N PHE A 255 -10.76 5.12 9.73
CA PHE A 255 -9.55 5.64 9.13
C PHE A 255 -9.48 7.17 9.16
N VAL A 256 -10.61 7.88 8.96
CA VAL A 256 -10.65 9.34 9.15
C VAL A 256 -10.29 9.69 10.60
N THR A 257 -10.88 9.01 11.58
CA THR A 257 -10.58 9.25 13.00
C THR A 257 -9.11 8.98 13.31
N LEU A 258 -8.56 7.89 12.78
CA LEU A 258 -7.17 7.52 12.95
C LEU A 258 -6.22 8.59 12.38
N ILE A 259 -6.51 9.11 11.19
CA ILE A 259 -5.70 10.16 10.56
C ILE A 259 -5.80 11.47 11.33
N CYS A 260 -7.00 11.85 11.80
CA CYS A 260 -7.20 13.05 12.62
C CYS A 260 -6.44 12.97 13.95
N LYS A 261 -6.33 11.77 14.55
CA LYS A 261 -5.61 11.54 15.80
C LYS A 261 -4.14 11.12 15.62
N LEU A 262 -3.67 11.02 14.37
CA LEU A 262 -2.31 10.56 14.10
C LEU A 262 -1.30 11.61 14.58
N ASP A 263 -0.38 11.19 15.45
CA ASP A 263 0.79 12.00 15.77
C ASP A 263 1.76 11.96 14.60
N TRP A 264 1.69 13.01 13.77
CA TRP A 264 2.53 13.18 12.59
C TRP A 264 4.02 13.27 12.93
N LYS A 265 4.39 13.84 14.09
CA LYS A 265 5.80 13.92 14.50
C LYS A 265 6.33 12.54 14.85
N LYS A 266 5.56 11.76 15.60
CA LYS A 266 5.89 10.36 15.90
C LYS A 266 5.97 9.52 14.63
N ALA A 267 5.00 9.65 13.72
CA ALA A 267 5.00 8.92 12.45
C ALA A 267 6.23 9.24 11.59
N THR A 268 6.65 10.51 11.55
CA THR A 268 7.89 10.96 10.89
C THR A 268 9.12 10.34 11.54
N HIS A 269 9.22 10.37 12.87
CA HIS A 269 10.35 9.77 13.58
C HIS A 269 10.47 8.26 13.31
N GLU A 270 9.36 7.53 13.36
CA GLU A 270 9.34 6.11 13.00
C GLU A 270 9.75 5.88 11.53
N ALA A 271 9.37 6.77 10.61
CA ALA A 271 9.78 6.68 9.20
C ALA A 271 11.29 6.90 9.03
N LEU A 272 11.88 7.87 9.75
CA LEU A 272 13.31 8.14 9.73
C LEU A 272 14.14 6.97 10.32
N ILE A 273 13.63 6.32 11.37
CA ILE A 273 14.24 5.09 11.90
C ILE A 273 14.19 3.97 10.85
N ARG A 274 13.02 3.75 10.21
CA ARG A 274 12.89 2.73 9.15
C ARG A 274 13.79 3.00 7.95
N ALA A 275 14.04 4.27 7.64
CA ALA A 275 14.95 4.67 6.57
C ALA A 275 16.44 4.61 6.97
N GLY A 276 16.76 4.28 8.22
CA GLY A 276 18.14 4.24 8.73
C GLY A 276 18.78 5.62 8.94
N VAL A 277 17.99 6.69 8.90
CA VAL A 277 18.47 8.08 9.10
C VAL A 277 18.65 8.39 10.59
N GLN A 278 17.82 7.80 11.46
CA GLN A 278 17.90 7.96 12.92
C GLN A 278 18.04 6.60 13.60
N ALA A 279 18.82 6.55 14.67
CA ALA A 279 18.92 5.36 15.51
C ALA A 279 17.64 5.19 16.35
N PRO A 280 17.21 3.94 16.65
CA PRO A 280 16.15 3.71 17.63
C PRO A 280 16.58 4.30 18.97
N GLN A 281 15.76 5.16 19.58
CA GLN A 281 16.00 5.55 20.98
C GLN A 281 15.80 4.32 21.87
N THR A 282 16.88 3.76 22.40
CA THR A 282 16.83 2.78 23.47
C THR A 282 16.23 3.48 24.69
N LYS A 283 15.13 2.95 25.22
CA LYS A 283 14.45 3.46 26.43
C LYS A 283 15.29 3.33 27.74
N ASP A 284 16.60 3.14 27.64
CA ASP A 284 17.47 2.88 28.79
C ASP A 284 18.07 4.16 29.40
N GLU A 285 17.95 5.32 28.75
CA GLU A 285 18.54 6.57 29.28
C GLU A 285 17.68 7.28 30.35
N SER A 286 16.43 6.84 30.61
CA SER A 286 15.61 7.48 31.66
C SER A 286 15.93 7.01 33.08
N TYR A 287 16.81 6.02 33.27
CA TYR A 287 17.26 5.56 34.60
C TYR A 287 18.67 6.03 34.97
N ALA A 288 19.43 6.61 34.03
CA ALA A 288 20.82 6.99 34.26
C ALA A 288 21.00 8.43 34.79
N MET A 289 19.95 9.26 34.75
CA MET A 289 20.04 10.68 35.16
C MET A 289 19.65 10.94 36.62
N GLU A 290 19.19 9.92 37.36
CA GLU A 290 18.71 10.07 38.75
C GLU A 290 19.76 9.72 39.83
N ASN A 291 21.01 9.41 39.45
CA ASN A 291 22.05 9.01 40.40
C ASN A 291 23.36 9.80 40.25
N LYS A 292 23.26 11.13 40.11
CA LYS A 292 24.38 12.06 40.34
C LYS A 292 24.07 12.97 41.53
N GLY A 293 24.19 12.41 42.73
CA GLY A 293 24.19 13.13 43.99
C GLY A 293 25.23 12.53 44.94
N CYS A 294 26.23 13.33 45.31
CA CYS A 294 27.38 13.04 46.19
C CYS A 294 28.38 12.02 45.60
N THR A 295 29.70 12.23 45.63
CA THR A 295 30.52 12.66 46.78
C THR A 295 31.87 13.22 46.31
N GLU A 296 32.31 14.27 47.01
CA GLU A 296 33.68 14.67 47.40
C GLU A 296 34.79 15.07 46.40
N GLU A 297 35.33 16.24 46.74
CA GLU A 297 36.51 16.96 46.25
C GLU A 297 37.84 16.31 46.68
N VAL A 298 38.93 16.58 45.95
CA VAL A 298 40.26 17.09 46.40
C VAL A 298 41.29 17.01 45.24
N PRO A 299 42.30 17.90 45.14
CA PRO A 299 42.65 18.58 43.87
C PRO A 299 44.08 18.39 43.34
N GLN A 300 44.27 18.93 42.11
CA GLN A 300 45.43 19.53 41.44
C GLN A 300 46.86 19.00 41.67
N GLU A 301 47.55 18.73 40.55
CA GLU A 301 48.98 19.04 40.42
C GLU A 301 49.29 19.67 39.05
N SER A 302 50.10 20.71 39.13
CA SER A 302 50.53 21.65 38.11
C SER A 302 51.84 21.21 37.44
N ARG A 303 52.08 21.66 36.20
CA ARG A 303 53.45 22.05 35.80
C ARG A 303 53.46 23.05 34.65
N HIS A 304 54.31 24.05 34.86
CA HIS A 304 54.54 25.30 34.16
C HIS A 304 55.69 25.14 33.14
N ASN A 305 55.75 26.02 32.13
CA ASN A 305 56.93 26.80 31.67
C ASN A 305 56.67 27.35 30.24
N GLU A 306 56.50 28.67 30.10
CA GLU A 306 57.50 29.70 29.69
C GLU A 306 57.68 29.76 28.16
N GLU A 307 57.10 30.75 27.46
CA GLU A 307 57.52 32.16 27.24
C GLU A 307 58.51 32.36 26.06
N GLY A 308 58.17 33.33 25.19
CA GLY A 308 58.98 33.76 24.04
C GLY A 308 58.26 34.76 23.11
N GLN A 309 58.41 36.05 23.42
CA GLN A 309 57.99 37.27 22.68
C GLN A 309 58.47 37.35 21.21
N THR A 310 57.80 38.13 20.33
CA THR A 310 58.18 39.51 19.92
C THR A 310 57.29 40.06 18.76
N ASP A 311 56.59 41.15 19.05
CA ASP A 311 56.10 42.36 18.34
C ASP A 311 56.00 42.57 16.80
N ALA A 312 54.89 43.27 16.47
CA ALA A 312 54.72 44.49 15.62
C ALA A 312 54.17 44.42 14.16
N ASN A 313 52.89 44.86 14.05
CA ASN A 313 52.23 45.82 13.11
C ASN A 313 52.58 45.77 11.60
N THR A 314 51.64 45.85 10.63
CA THR A 314 50.64 46.91 10.40
C THR A 314 49.78 46.54 9.16
N ASP A 315 48.45 46.69 9.27
CA ASP A 315 47.47 47.16 8.27
C ASP A 315 47.33 46.55 6.84
N LEU A 316 46.21 45.86 6.57
CA LEU A 316 44.95 46.38 5.99
C LEU A 316 44.23 45.36 5.05
N GLU A 317 42.99 45.04 5.42
CA GLU A 317 41.81 44.67 4.60
C GLU A 317 41.79 43.44 3.65
N GLY A 318 40.87 42.52 3.94
CA GLY A 318 40.06 41.86 2.89
C GLY A 318 39.84 40.35 3.00
N LEU A 319 38.72 39.95 3.63
CA LEU A 319 37.99 38.68 3.45
C LEU A 319 38.70 37.37 3.89
N GLY A 320 38.47 37.00 5.15
CA GLY A 320 38.92 35.74 5.74
C GLY A 320 38.10 34.53 5.28
N GLU A 321 38.82 33.58 4.69
CA GLU A 321 38.54 32.15 4.72
C GLU A 321 38.56 31.61 6.16
N GLY A 322 37.70 30.63 6.42
CA GLY A 322 37.66 29.87 7.67
C GLY A 322 37.28 28.42 7.36
N GLU A 323 38.29 27.63 7.02
CA GLU A 323 38.25 26.17 6.97
C GLU A 323 37.95 25.59 8.36
N GLY A 324 37.33 24.39 8.39
CA GLY A 324 37.35 23.55 9.59
C GLY A 324 36.13 22.65 9.84
N VAL A 325 35.50 22.08 8.81
CA VAL A 325 34.59 20.94 9.02
C VAL A 325 35.34 19.67 8.64
N GLY A 326 35.70 18.91 9.68
CA GLY A 326 36.43 17.65 9.58
C GLY A 326 35.84 16.72 8.52
N GLY A 327 36.71 16.29 7.61
CA GLY A 327 36.40 15.31 6.59
C GLY A 327 35.98 13.99 7.23
N ILE A 328 34.70 13.66 7.13
CA ILE A 328 34.22 12.30 7.27
C ILE A 328 34.60 11.58 5.98
N THR A 329 35.66 10.81 6.05
CA THR A 329 35.97 9.78 5.06
C THR A 329 34.82 8.79 5.03
N VAL A 330 33.99 8.88 3.98
CA VAL A 330 32.91 7.93 3.67
C VAL A 330 33.57 6.60 3.31
N THR A 331 33.88 5.83 4.33
CA THR A 331 34.33 4.45 4.22
C THR A 331 33.11 3.54 4.32
N GLY A 332 32.71 3.00 3.17
CA GLY A 332 31.82 1.83 3.04
C GLY A 332 30.42 2.01 3.63
N THR A 333 29.51 2.57 2.86
CA THR A 333 28.07 2.64 3.17
C THR A 333 27.53 1.24 3.48
N LYS A 334 27.31 0.92 4.76
CA LYS A 334 26.44 -0.20 5.15
C LYS A 334 25.00 0.23 4.85
N VAL A 335 24.49 -0.20 3.70
CA VAL A 335 23.14 0.15 3.20
C VAL A 335 22.02 -0.58 3.97
N THR A 336 22.36 -1.63 4.73
CA THR A 336 21.37 -2.47 5.42
C THR A 336 21.00 -1.93 6.81
N VAL A 337 19.70 -1.70 7.04
CA VAL A 337 19.13 -1.29 8.32
C VAL A 337 18.77 -2.55 9.15
N GLY A 338 19.46 -2.73 10.28
CA GLY A 338 19.20 -3.83 11.22
C GLY A 338 20.20 -5.00 11.13
N ALA A 339 19.81 -6.16 11.66
CA ALA A 339 20.70 -7.32 11.78
C ALA A 339 20.96 -7.99 10.43
N VAL A 340 22.23 -7.96 9.99
CA VAL A 340 22.67 -8.56 8.72
C VAL A 340 22.76 -10.08 8.85
N LEU A 341 22.07 -10.82 7.97
CA LEU A 341 22.14 -12.28 7.94
C LEU A 341 23.44 -12.75 7.28
N THR A 342 24.00 -13.83 7.81
CA THR A 342 25.16 -14.49 7.20
C THR A 342 24.79 -15.13 5.86
N LYS A 343 25.77 -15.30 4.95
CA LYS A 343 25.55 -15.94 3.64
C LYS A 343 24.87 -17.32 3.75
N LYS A 344 25.27 -18.14 4.74
CA LYS A 344 24.66 -19.46 4.98
C LYS A 344 23.17 -19.36 5.36
N GLN A 345 22.85 -18.47 6.31
CA GLN A 345 21.46 -18.23 6.71
C GLN A 345 20.63 -17.70 5.55
N LEU A 346 21.22 -16.86 4.71
CA LEU A 346 20.57 -16.27 3.56
C LEU A 346 20.26 -17.32 2.49
N VAL A 347 21.20 -18.17 2.12
CA VAL A 347 20.95 -19.29 1.21
C VAL A 347 19.84 -20.21 1.72
N VAL A 348 19.89 -20.59 3.01
CA VAL A 348 18.86 -21.46 3.61
C VAL A 348 17.48 -20.79 3.60
N ARG A 349 17.37 -19.56 4.12
CA ARG A 349 16.08 -18.87 4.23
C ARG A 349 15.47 -18.53 2.87
N ARG A 350 16.29 -18.11 1.89
CA ARG A 350 15.81 -17.76 0.55
C ARG A 350 15.53 -19.00 -0.28
N GLY A 351 16.36 -20.04 -0.17
CA GLY A 351 16.09 -21.34 -0.79
C GLY A 351 14.79 -21.97 -0.29
N LEU A 352 14.55 -21.94 1.02
CA LEU A 352 13.30 -22.40 1.64
C LEU A 352 12.09 -21.60 1.12
N ALA A 353 12.22 -20.27 1.00
CA ALA A 353 11.14 -19.43 0.46
C ALA A 353 10.80 -19.80 -0.99
N VAL A 354 11.81 -19.98 -1.85
CA VAL A 354 11.59 -20.42 -3.25
C VAL A 354 10.94 -21.81 -3.29
N PHE A 355 11.41 -22.73 -2.46
CA PHE A 355 10.83 -24.07 -2.35
C PHE A 355 9.35 -24.02 -1.96
N PHE A 356 8.98 -23.22 -0.96
CA PHE A 356 7.57 -23.04 -0.58
C PHE A 356 6.73 -22.42 -1.70
N MET A 357 7.27 -21.43 -2.42
CA MET A 357 6.56 -20.85 -3.57
C MET A 357 6.29 -21.89 -4.68
N LEU A 358 7.26 -22.76 -4.95
CA LEU A 358 7.10 -23.86 -5.92
C LEU A 358 6.09 -24.90 -5.43
N LEU A 359 6.05 -25.21 -4.13
CA LEU A 359 5.04 -26.10 -3.55
C LEU A 359 3.63 -25.51 -3.65
N ILE A 360 3.47 -24.21 -3.38
CA ILE A 360 2.18 -23.52 -3.54
C ILE A 360 1.72 -23.58 -5.00
N LEU A 361 2.62 -23.32 -5.95
CA LEU A 361 2.32 -23.43 -7.38
C LEU A 361 1.91 -24.85 -7.77
N ALA A 362 2.69 -25.86 -7.35
CA ALA A 362 2.39 -27.26 -7.62
C ALA A 362 1.04 -27.68 -7.00
N GLY A 363 0.77 -27.26 -5.77
CA GLY A 363 -0.52 -27.48 -5.10
C GLY A 363 -1.68 -26.85 -5.86
N GLY A 364 -1.53 -25.63 -6.36
CA GLY A 364 -2.53 -24.97 -7.20
C GLY A 364 -2.81 -25.69 -8.50
N ILE A 365 -1.76 -26.19 -9.18
CA ILE A 365 -1.91 -26.99 -10.41
C ILE A 365 -2.64 -28.31 -10.13
N VAL A 366 -2.24 -29.02 -9.07
CA VAL A 366 -2.88 -30.29 -8.67
C VAL A 366 -4.34 -30.06 -8.30
N LEU A 367 -4.65 -29.01 -7.53
CA LEU A 367 -6.03 -28.68 -7.15
C LEU A 367 -6.88 -28.38 -8.39
N ASN A 368 -6.35 -27.62 -9.34
CA ASN A 368 -7.04 -27.32 -10.60
C ASN A 368 -7.35 -28.60 -11.41
N GLU A 369 -6.35 -29.48 -11.58
CA GLU A 369 -6.54 -30.77 -12.26
C GLU A 369 -7.58 -31.65 -11.57
N VAL A 370 -7.58 -31.68 -10.23
CA VAL A 370 -8.55 -32.45 -9.45
C VAL A 370 -9.95 -31.85 -9.59
N LEU A 371 -10.11 -30.53 -9.47
CA LEU A 371 -11.40 -29.85 -9.62
C LEU A 371 -11.98 -30.04 -11.02
N ILE A 372 -11.17 -29.88 -12.07
CA ILE A 372 -11.60 -30.11 -13.46
C ILE A 372 -12.07 -31.55 -13.65
N ARG A 373 -11.39 -32.53 -13.05
CA ARG A 373 -11.81 -33.94 -13.12
C ARG A 373 -13.08 -34.25 -12.34
N ILE A 374 -13.36 -33.51 -11.25
CA ILE A 374 -14.58 -33.70 -10.45
C ILE A 374 -15.79 -33.04 -11.12
N LEU A 375 -15.59 -31.89 -11.77
CA LEU A 375 -16.65 -31.09 -12.40
C LEU A 375 -17.00 -31.52 -13.83
N ARG A 376 -16.23 -32.43 -14.42
CA ARG A 376 -16.45 -33.01 -15.75
C ARG A 376 -16.99 -34.42 -15.64
#